data_AF-A0A6P0TLD5-F1
#
_entry.id   AF-A0A6P0TLD5-F1
#
_cell.length_a   1.000
_cell.length_b   1.000
_cell.length_c   1.000
_cell.angle_alpha   90.00
_cell.angle_beta   90.00
_cell.angle_gamma   90.00
#
_symmetry.space_group_name_H-M   'P 1'
#
loop_
_entity.id
_entity.type
_entity.pdbx_description
1 polymer ?
#
loop_
_entity_poly.entity_id
_entity_poly.type
_entity_poly.pdbx_seq_one_letter_code
_entity_poly.pdbx_strand_id
1 'polypeptide(L)'
;MKYNFQEWLKTEISDDPEVILAGKLEYLRLYLTDAMRSLREKAGLTQGQLAEKLGVQQAAVSKLESSLKDHKLESVLDYLHKLNADLLVAVRQEDELIQVSDNDGMILIDLPEEIEDLAEVEKMSLREYILAAIQNFSQKKVSVREFIESDDKVAVKVRMKLANKSLSEIASELEKMWQISDEDDRRFAVKKLLAGGVSVGSNNRDISDQNEEDRIELLELAEELLEKLDNIFEEQE
;
A
#
# COMPACT_ATOMS: atom_id res chain seq x y z
N MET A 1 24.68 -16.98 4.44
CA MET A 1 24.53 -15.98 3.36
C MET A 1 23.04 -15.69 3.25
N LYS A 2 22.58 -14.46 3.58
CA LYS A 2 21.20 -14.06 3.28
C LYS A 2 21.12 -13.84 1.77
N TYR A 3 20.49 -14.74 1.04
CA TYR A 3 20.32 -14.64 -0.40
C TYR A 3 19.23 -13.60 -0.73
N ASN A 4 19.58 -12.39 -1.16
CA ASN A 4 18.60 -11.32 -1.36
C ASN A 4 17.68 -11.61 -2.56
N PHE A 5 16.41 -11.95 -2.31
CA PHE A 5 15.39 -12.20 -3.34
C PHE A 5 15.28 -11.03 -4.33
N GLN A 6 15.37 -9.82 -3.80
CA GLN A 6 15.24 -8.59 -4.59
C GLN A 6 16.41 -8.41 -5.55
N GLU A 7 17.62 -8.86 -5.20
CA GLU A 7 18.78 -8.82 -6.10
C GLU A 7 18.70 -9.88 -7.19
N TRP A 8 18.24 -11.09 -6.86
CA TRP A 8 18.06 -12.15 -7.85
C TRP A 8 16.94 -11.82 -8.85
N LEU A 9 15.81 -11.27 -8.39
CA LEU A 9 14.73 -10.81 -9.28
C LEU A 9 15.16 -9.68 -10.22
N LYS A 10 16.14 -8.86 -9.83
CA LYS A 10 16.68 -7.77 -10.65
C LYS A 10 17.72 -8.25 -11.67
N THR A 11 18.19 -9.48 -11.55
CA THR A 11 19.14 -10.05 -12.50
C THR A 11 18.35 -10.54 -13.72
N GLU A 12 18.58 -9.93 -14.88
CA GLU A 12 18.03 -10.43 -16.15
C GLU A 12 18.71 -11.77 -16.50
N ILE A 13 18.09 -12.86 -16.07
CA ILE A 13 18.57 -14.23 -16.33
C ILE A 13 18.09 -14.72 -17.71
N SER A 14 16.90 -14.30 -18.13
CA SER A 14 16.29 -14.64 -19.42
C SER A 14 15.04 -13.78 -19.66
N ASP A 15 14.73 -13.50 -20.92
CA ASP A 15 13.47 -12.86 -21.35
C ASP A 15 12.33 -13.87 -21.56
N ASP A 16 12.61 -15.17 -21.45
CA ASP A 16 11.61 -16.23 -21.62
C ASP A 16 10.70 -16.33 -20.38
N PRO A 17 9.37 -16.11 -20.53
CA PRO A 17 8.43 -16.18 -19.41
C PRO A 17 8.42 -17.52 -18.67
N GLU A 18 8.64 -18.64 -19.37
CA GLU A 18 8.67 -19.97 -18.74
C GLU A 18 9.92 -20.16 -17.89
N VAL A 19 11.07 -19.64 -18.35
CA VAL A 19 12.34 -19.69 -17.61
C VAL A 19 12.27 -18.81 -16.37
N ILE A 20 11.69 -17.61 -16.48
CA ILE A 20 11.47 -16.72 -15.34
C ILE A 20 10.57 -17.38 -14.29
N LEU A 21 9.46 -18.00 -14.72
CA LEU A 21 8.54 -18.69 -13.82
C LEU A 21 9.22 -19.87 -13.12
N ALA A 22 9.94 -20.71 -13.87
CA ALA A 22 10.68 -21.84 -13.31
C ALA A 22 11.73 -21.39 -12.28
N GLY A 23 12.45 -20.31 -12.57
CA GLY A 23 13.41 -19.73 -11.63
C GLY A 23 12.76 -19.23 -10.34
N LYS A 24 11.63 -18.50 -10.45
CA LYS A 24 10.88 -18.00 -9.29
C LYS A 24 10.38 -19.14 -8.40
N LEU A 25 9.88 -20.21 -9.02
CA LEU A 25 9.44 -21.41 -8.31
C LEU A 25 10.60 -22.11 -7.58
N GLU A 26 11.74 -22.27 -8.25
CA GLU A 26 12.91 -22.92 -7.64
C GLU A 26 13.47 -22.11 -6.47
N TYR A 27 13.53 -20.78 -6.63
CA TYR A 27 13.93 -19.88 -5.56
C TYR A 27 13.01 -20.01 -4.35
N LEU A 28 11.68 -19.93 -4.55
CA LEU A 28 10.70 -20.06 -3.48
C LEU A 28 10.86 -21.39 -2.73
N ARG A 29 11.08 -22.49 -3.45
CA ARG A 29 11.31 -23.82 -2.86
C ARG A 29 12.56 -23.85 -1.99
N LEU A 30 13.68 -23.33 -2.51
CA LEU A 30 14.95 -23.28 -1.77
C LEU A 30 14.80 -22.49 -0.46
N TYR A 31 14.18 -21.32 -0.53
CA TYR A 31 14.01 -20.46 0.63
C TYR A 31 13.07 -21.02 1.68
N LEU A 32 11.92 -21.54 1.23
CA LEU A 32 10.92 -22.11 2.11
C LEU A 32 11.49 -23.33 2.85
N THR A 33 12.21 -24.20 2.14
CA THR A 33 12.83 -25.39 2.76
C THR A 33 13.94 -25.03 3.76
N ASP A 34 14.74 -23.98 3.49
CA ASP A 34 15.74 -23.49 4.43
C ASP A 34 15.10 -22.84 5.68
N ALA A 35 14.04 -22.06 5.50
CA ALA A 35 13.28 -21.46 6.60
C ALA A 35 12.63 -22.54 7.48
N MET A 36 11.98 -23.54 6.88
CA MET A 36 11.40 -24.68 7.61
C MET A 36 12.45 -25.41 8.44
N ARG A 37 13.61 -25.71 7.84
CA ARG A 37 14.73 -26.37 8.54
C ARG A 37 15.21 -25.54 9.72
N SER A 38 15.41 -24.24 9.51
CA SER A 38 15.84 -23.30 10.54
C SER A 38 14.83 -23.22 11.68
N LEU A 39 13.53 -23.22 11.40
CA LEU A 39 12.48 -23.23 12.43
C LEU A 39 12.51 -24.52 13.25
N ARG A 40 12.64 -25.69 12.60
CA ARG A 40 12.79 -26.97 13.29
C ARG A 40 14.01 -26.98 14.21
N GLU A 41 15.14 -26.47 13.73
CA GLU A 41 16.39 -26.42 14.49
C GLU A 41 16.30 -25.46 15.68
N LYS A 42 15.68 -24.28 15.52
CA LYS A 42 15.38 -23.35 16.61
C LYS A 42 14.44 -23.96 17.65
N ALA A 43 13.51 -24.80 17.23
CA ALA A 43 12.64 -25.57 18.12
C ALA A 43 13.36 -26.75 18.81
N GLY A 44 14.64 -27.00 18.48
CA GLY A 44 15.45 -28.07 19.08
C GLY A 44 15.02 -29.48 18.65
N LEU A 45 14.29 -29.61 17.55
CA LEU A 45 13.73 -30.89 17.10
C LEU A 45 14.61 -31.54 16.03
N THR A 46 14.78 -32.86 16.11
CA THR A 46 15.29 -33.66 15.00
C THR A 46 14.19 -33.90 13.96
N GLN A 47 14.57 -34.28 12.73
CA GLN A 47 13.59 -34.67 11.70
C GLN A 47 12.68 -35.81 12.17
N GLY A 48 13.21 -36.77 12.94
CA GLY A 48 12.43 -37.89 13.48
C GLY A 48 11.39 -37.43 14.49
N GLN A 49 11.77 -36.56 15.43
CA GLN A 49 10.85 -36.00 16.44
C GLN A 49 9.76 -35.13 15.82
N LEU A 50 10.09 -34.35 14.79
CA LEU A 50 9.08 -33.60 14.05
C LEU A 50 8.14 -34.53 13.27
N ALA A 51 8.66 -35.59 12.67
CA ALA A 51 7.85 -36.60 11.99
C ALA A 51 6.85 -37.26 12.94
N GLU A 52 7.28 -37.60 14.16
CA GLU A 52 6.39 -38.11 15.22
C GLU A 52 5.28 -37.11 15.56
N LYS A 53 5.61 -35.82 15.72
CA LYS A 53 4.61 -34.76 15.97
C LYS A 53 3.61 -34.58 14.82
N LEU A 54 4.05 -34.81 13.60
CA LEU A 54 3.23 -34.75 12.39
C LEU A 54 2.45 -36.06 12.15
N GLY A 55 2.73 -37.14 12.89
CA GLY A 55 2.13 -38.45 12.65
C GLY A 55 2.56 -39.08 11.31
N VAL A 56 3.71 -38.69 10.77
CA VAL A 56 4.25 -39.17 9.50
C VAL A 56 5.59 -39.88 9.69
N GLN A 57 6.06 -40.58 8.65
CA GLN A 57 7.40 -41.18 8.67
C GLN A 57 8.48 -40.10 8.50
N GLN A 58 9.65 -40.30 9.10
CA GLN A 58 10.81 -39.40 8.96
C GLN A 58 11.15 -39.12 7.48
N ALA A 59 10.97 -40.10 6.60
CA ALA A 59 11.20 -39.93 5.16
C ALA A 59 10.27 -38.87 4.52
N ALA A 60 9.07 -38.62 5.08
CA ALA A 60 8.18 -37.56 4.63
C ALA A 60 8.74 -36.18 5.00
N VAL A 61 9.25 -36.01 6.23
CA VAL A 61 9.91 -34.77 6.68
C VAL A 61 11.18 -34.49 5.88
N SER A 62 11.99 -35.52 5.63
CA SER A 62 13.19 -35.38 4.78
C SER A 62 12.85 -34.96 3.35
N LYS A 63 11.72 -35.41 2.79
CA LYS A 63 11.23 -34.91 1.51
C LYS A 63 10.85 -33.44 1.65
N LEU A 64 10.01 -33.07 2.62
CA LEU A 64 9.56 -31.69 2.84
C LEU A 64 10.73 -30.69 3.00
N GLU A 65 11.82 -31.09 3.66
CA GLU A 65 13.01 -30.24 3.84
C GLU A 65 14.02 -30.29 2.67
N SER A 66 13.64 -30.91 1.55
CA SER A 66 14.45 -31.00 0.32
C SER A 66 13.88 -30.10 -0.77
N SER A 67 14.70 -29.19 -1.30
CA SER A 67 14.32 -28.30 -2.41
C SER A 67 14.11 -29.03 -3.74
N LEU A 68 14.68 -30.23 -3.89
CA LEU A 68 14.68 -31.02 -5.13
C LEU A 68 13.37 -31.80 -5.37
N LYS A 69 12.37 -31.63 -4.51
CA LYS A 69 11.10 -32.38 -4.58
C LYS A 69 9.92 -31.45 -4.44
N ASP A 70 8.86 -31.78 -5.16
CA ASP A 70 7.59 -31.07 -5.04
C ASP A 70 6.90 -31.41 -3.73
N HIS A 71 6.42 -30.36 -3.06
CA HIS A 71 5.66 -30.46 -1.82
C HIS A 71 4.27 -29.90 -2.03
N LYS A 72 3.28 -30.58 -1.46
CA LYS A 72 1.93 -30.02 -1.37
C LYS A 72 1.93 -28.87 -0.37
N LEU A 73 1.27 -27.78 -0.72
CA LEU A 73 1.18 -26.59 0.14
C LEU A 73 0.58 -26.95 1.50
N GLU A 74 -0.43 -27.82 1.54
CA GLU A 74 -1.09 -28.29 2.76
C GLU A 74 -0.10 -29.01 3.69
N SER A 75 0.87 -29.75 3.14
CA SER A 75 1.89 -30.42 3.95
C SER A 75 2.90 -29.45 4.54
N VAL A 76 3.18 -28.35 3.85
CA VAL A 76 4.02 -27.27 4.39
C VAL A 76 3.28 -26.52 5.50
N LEU A 77 1.99 -26.23 5.31
CA LEU A 77 1.18 -25.57 6.32
C LEU A 77 1.05 -26.41 7.60
N ASP A 78 0.81 -27.72 7.49
CA ASP A 78 0.77 -28.60 8.68
C ASP A 78 2.14 -28.67 9.39
N TYR A 79 3.24 -28.73 8.62
CA TYR A 79 4.59 -28.65 9.17
C TYR A 79 4.80 -27.38 10.00
N LEU A 80 4.45 -26.22 9.45
CA LEU A 80 4.64 -24.92 10.11
C LEU A 80 3.72 -24.77 11.33
N HIS A 81 2.46 -25.17 11.21
CA HIS A 81 1.50 -25.15 12.32
C HIS A 81 1.99 -26.00 13.51
N LYS A 82 2.58 -27.19 13.29
CA LYS A 82 3.17 -28.00 14.37
C LYS A 82 4.38 -27.37 15.04
N LEU A 83 5.03 -26.43 14.37
CA LEU A 83 6.12 -25.62 14.91
C LEU A 83 5.63 -24.27 15.46
N ASN A 84 4.32 -24.04 15.51
CA ASN A 84 3.72 -22.78 15.92
C ASN A 84 4.23 -21.59 15.08
N ALA A 85 4.34 -21.82 13.77
CA ALA A 85 4.72 -20.84 12.77
C ALA A 85 3.62 -20.73 11.71
N ASP A 86 3.40 -19.52 11.22
CA ASP A 86 2.43 -19.24 10.17
C ASP A 86 3.14 -18.88 8.86
N LEU A 87 2.55 -19.31 7.74
CA LEU A 87 3.02 -18.93 6.42
C LEU A 87 2.24 -17.70 5.96
N LEU A 88 2.92 -16.57 5.87
CA LEU A 88 2.33 -15.36 5.31
C LEU A 88 2.56 -15.33 3.79
N VAL A 89 1.50 -15.06 3.01
CA VAL A 89 1.54 -15.03 1.54
C VAL A 89 0.76 -13.84 1.01
N ALA A 90 1.36 -13.10 0.07
CA ALA A 90 0.70 -12.03 -0.67
C ALA A 90 0.89 -12.20 -2.18
N VAL A 91 -0.08 -11.73 -2.95
CA VAL A 91 -0.10 -11.74 -4.41
C VAL A 91 -0.13 -10.30 -4.89
N ARG A 92 0.78 -9.92 -5.80
CA ARG A 92 0.78 -8.60 -6.43
C ARG A 92 0.32 -8.70 -7.88
N GLN A 93 -0.64 -7.86 -8.26
CA GLN A 93 -1.07 -7.65 -9.63
C GLN A 93 -0.98 -6.15 -9.93
N GLU A 94 -0.11 -5.77 -10.88
CA GLU A 94 0.19 -4.35 -11.14
C GLU A 94 0.58 -3.62 -9.83
N ASP A 95 -0.23 -2.66 -9.40
CA ASP A 95 -0.06 -1.90 -8.14
C ASP A 95 -0.91 -2.42 -6.98
N GLU A 96 -1.76 -3.43 -7.20
CA GLU A 96 -2.60 -4.03 -6.17
C GLU A 96 -1.87 -5.19 -5.46
N LEU A 97 -1.91 -5.18 -4.12
CA LEU A 97 -1.38 -6.24 -3.27
C LEU A 97 -2.52 -6.91 -2.50
N ILE A 98 -2.70 -8.22 -2.70
CA ILE A 98 -3.72 -9.04 -2.07
C ILE A 98 -3.03 -10.02 -1.11
N GLN A 99 -3.19 -9.83 0.20
CA GLN A 99 -2.73 -10.80 1.20
C GLN A 99 -3.73 -11.97 1.28
N VAL A 100 -3.22 -13.21 1.17
CA VAL A 100 -4.02 -14.44 1.10
C VAL A 100 -3.92 -15.27 2.39
N SER A 101 -2.94 -14.99 3.25
CA SER A 101 -2.76 -15.64 4.55
C SER A 101 -3.58 -14.99 5.67
N ASP A 102 -3.89 -15.76 6.72
CA ASP A 102 -4.64 -15.29 7.88
C ASP A 102 -3.93 -14.15 8.61
N ASN A 103 -4.72 -13.26 9.21
CA ASN A 103 -4.37 -11.89 9.55
C ASN A 103 -4.19 -11.71 11.06
N ASP A 104 -3.48 -12.63 11.73
CA ASP A 104 -3.17 -12.60 13.17
C ASP A 104 -2.21 -11.44 13.55
N GLY A 105 -2.39 -10.27 12.94
CA GLY A 105 -1.78 -9.00 13.30
C GLY A 105 -0.50 -8.66 12.54
N MET A 106 -0.05 -9.49 11.59
CA MET A 106 1.14 -9.26 10.77
C MET A 106 0.75 -8.94 9.32
N ILE A 107 0.97 -7.68 8.93
CA ILE A 107 0.88 -7.24 7.54
C ILE A 107 2.23 -7.52 6.87
N LEU A 108 2.23 -8.23 5.74
CA LEU A 108 3.42 -8.43 4.89
C LEU A 108 3.72 -7.19 4.04
N ILE A 109 3.92 -6.03 4.67
CA ILE A 109 4.48 -4.87 3.98
C ILE A 109 5.89 -4.72 4.54
N ASP A 110 6.88 -4.83 3.65
CA ASP A 110 8.25 -4.41 3.93
C ASP A 110 8.18 -2.90 4.18
N LEU A 111 8.20 -2.52 5.46
CA LEU A 111 8.06 -1.14 5.88
C LEU A 111 9.44 -0.49 5.78
N PRO A 112 9.57 0.66 5.10
CA PRO A 112 10.82 1.43 5.11
C PRO A 112 11.29 1.71 6.55
N GLU A 113 12.61 1.70 6.81
CA GLU A 113 13.20 1.95 8.14
C GLU A 113 12.70 3.28 8.73
N GLU A 114 12.38 4.25 7.87
CA GLU A 114 11.83 5.56 8.22
C GLU A 114 10.49 5.46 8.99
N ILE A 115 9.71 4.39 8.81
CA ILE A 115 8.45 4.17 9.53
C ILE A 115 8.69 3.65 10.95
N GLU A 116 9.78 2.90 11.17
CA GLU A 116 10.18 2.46 12.51
C GLU A 116 10.61 3.65 13.35
N ASP A 117 11.42 4.55 12.77
CA ASP A 117 11.85 5.79 13.41
C ASP A 117 10.66 6.67 13.80
N LEU A 118 9.65 6.79 12.94
CA LEU A 118 8.43 7.57 13.21
C LEU A 118 7.60 6.97 14.35
N ALA A 119 7.47 5.64 14.41
CA ALA A 119 6.77 4.97 15.50
C ALA A 119 7.48 5.17 16.85
N GLU A 120 8.81 5.15 16.86
CA GLU A 120 9.62 5.43 18.05
C GLU A 120 9.45 6.87 18.55
N VAL A 121 9.42 7.85 17.64
CA VAL A 121 9.17 9.27 17.98
C VAL A 121 7.82 9.45 18.65
N GLU A 122 6.79 8.78 18.12
CA GLU A 122 5.42 8.81 18.66
C GLU A 122 5.24 7.93 19.92
N LYS A 123 6.28 7.22 20.36
CA LYS A 123 6.24 6.26 21.48
C LYS A 123 5.16 5.20 21.31
N MET A 124 4.85 4.85 20.07
CA MET A 124 3.89 3.81 19.72
C MET A 124 4.66 2.58 19.28
N SER A 125 4.06 1.39 19.44
CA SER A 125 4.56 0.24 18.68
C SER A 125 4.37 0.51 17.18
N LEU A 126 5.28 0.00 16.34
CA LEU A 126 5.17 0.09 14.87
C LEU A 126 3.76 -0.30 14.37
N ARG A 127 3.17 -1.32 15.00
CA ARG A 127 1.80 -1.78 14.73
C ARG A 127 0.74 -0.74 15.09
N GLU A 128 0.82 -0.12 16.26
CA GLU A 128 -0.12 0.92 16.69
C GLU A 128 -0.01 2.16 15.80
N TYR A 129 1.21 2.56 15.45
CA TYR A 129 1.47 3.66 14.54
C TYR A 129 0.83 3.41 13.18
N ILE A 130 0.99 2.21 12.60
CA ILE A 130 0.40 1.87 11.30
C ILE A 130 -1.12 1.76 11.37
N LEU A 131 -1.67 1.15 12.42
CA LEU A 131 -3.12 1.07 12.58
C LEU A 131 -3.73 2.47 12.76
N ALA A 132 -3.09 3.33 13.55
CA ALA A 132 -3.48 4.72 13.71
C ALA A 132 -3.37 5.49 12.38
N ALA A 133 -2.28 5.31 11.62
CA ALA A 133 -2.10 5.93 10.31
C ALA A 133 -3.16 5.48 9.30
N ILE A 134 -3.51 4.18 9.26
CA ILE A 134 -4.56 3.64 8.39
C ILE A 134 -5.94 4.15 8.81
N GLN A 135 -6.22 4.18 10.12
CA GLN A 135 -7.48 4.72 10.65
C GLN A 135 -7.61 6.20 10.34
N ASN A 136 -6.57 6.99 10.60
CA ASN A 136 -6.52 8.41 10.26
C ASN A 136 -6.66 8.63 8.75
N PHE A 137 -6.02 7.81 7.91
CA PHE A 137 -6.18 7.89 6.46
C PHE A 137 -7.61 7.58 6.03
N SER A 138 -8.22 6.54 6.58
CA SER A 138 -9.62 6.19 6.31
C SER A 138 -10.59 7.26 6.81
N GLN A 139 -10.34 7.85 7.98
CA GLN A 139 -11.19 8.87 8.59
C GLN A 139 -11.08 10.22 7.87
N LYS A 140 -9.87 10.56 7.39
CA LYS A 140 -9.63 11.69 6.49
C LYS A 140 -10.39 11.53 5.17
N LYS A 141 -10.37 10.33 4.58
CA LYS A 141 -11.13 10.00 3.36
C LYS A 141 -12.65 10.07 3.55
N VAL A 142 -13.15 9.72 4.73
CA VAL A 142 -14.57 9.86 5.07
C VAL A 142 -14.93 11.35 5.26
N SER A 143 -14.09 12.12 5.96
CA SER A 143 -14.35 13.54 6.26
C SER A 143 -14.35 14.42 5.01
N VAL A 144 -13.46 14.16 4.03
CA VAL A 144 -13.47 14.87 2.73
C VAL A 144 -14.72 14.55 1.92
N ARG A 145 -15.18 13.30 1.96
CA ARG A 145 -16.44 12.91 1.28
C ARG A 145 -17.66 13.56 1.93
N GLU A 146 -17.74 13.55 3.26
CA GLU A 146 -18.81 14.21 4.02
C GLU A 146 -18.85 15.72 3.73
N PHE A 147 -17.69 16.37 3.65
CA PHE A 147 -17.61 17.79 3.27
C PHE A 147 -18.17 18.04 1.87
N ILE A 148 -17.76 17.24 0.88
CA ILE A 148 -18.24 17.40 -0.51
C ILE A 148 -19.73 17.09 -0.62
N GLU A 149 -20.26 16.19 0.20
CA GLU A 149 -21.69 15.87 0.27
C GLU A 149 -22.50 16.93 1.04
N SER A 150 -21.87 17.71 1.92
CA SER A 150 -22.52 18.73 2.72
C SER A 150 -23.11 19.90 1.91
N ASP A 151 -24.05 20.62 2.52
CA ASP A 151 -24.62 21.86 2.00
C ASP A 151 -23.74 23.10 2.28
N ASP A 152 -22.46 22.91 2.62
CA ASP A 152 -21.52 24.02 2.75
C ASP A 152 -21.43 24.78 1.41
N LYS A 153 -21.41 26.11 1.48
CA LYS A 153 -21.42 26.99 0.30
C LYS A 153 -20.23 26.71 -0.62
N VAL A 154 -19.07 26.37 -0.06
CA VAL A 154 -17.86 26.02 -0.81
C VAL A 154 -18.04 24.67 -1.50
N ALA A 155 -18.53 23.66 -0.79
CA ALA A 155 -18.82 22.34 -1.35
C ALA A 155 -19.85 22.39 -2.49
N VAL A 156 -20.92 23.18 -2.34
CA VAL A 156 -21.93 23.41 -3.38
C VAL A 156 -21.29 24.05 -4.63
N LYS A 157 -20.48 25.10 -4.46
CA LYS A 157 -19.78 25.77 -5.58
C LYS A 157 -18.80 24.84 -6.29
N VAL A 158 -18.04 24.03 -5.54
CA VAL A 158 -17.10 23.03 -6.09
C VAL A 158 -17.86 21.96 -6.90
N ARG A 159 -18.98 21.44 -6.38
CA ARG A 159 -19.84 20.50 -7.11
C ARG A 159 -20.43 21.10 -8.38
N MET A 160 -20.85 22.37 -8.34
CA MET A 160 -21.39 23.06 -9.52
C MET A 160 -20.33 23.26 -10.61
N LYS A 161 -19.08 23.59 -10.23
CA LYS A 161 -17.98 23.75 -11.21
C LYS A 161 -17.45 22.43 -11.74
N LEU A 162 -17.45 21.37 -10.92
CA LEU A 162 -17.01 20.03 -11.29
C LEU A 162 -18.19 19.09 -11.60
N ALA A 163 -19.30 19.63 -12.13
CA ALA A 163 -20.52 18.88 -12.42
C ALA A 163 -20.34 17.72 -13.42
N ASN A 164 -19.19 17.66 -14.10
CA ASN A 164 -18.80 16.58 -15.00
C ASN A 164 -18.10 15.40 -14.30
N LYS A 165 -17.76 15.53 -13.01
CA LYS A 165 -17.09 14.49 -12.20
C LYS A 165 -18.03 13.97 -11.12
N SER A 166 -17.90 12.70 -10.77
CA SER A 166 -18.63 12.13 -9.63
C SER A 166 -18.08 12.64 -8.29
N LEU A 167 -18.91 12.63 -7.25
CA LEU A 167 -18.50 13.08 -5.91
C LEU A 167 -17.28 12.31 -5.38
N SER A 168 -17.20 11.01 -5.67
CA SER A 168 -16.05 10.18 -5.29
C SER A 168 -14.78 10.53 -6.06
N GLU A 169 -14.87 10.95 -7.32
CA GLU A 169 -13.72 11.42 -8.10
C GLU A 169 -13.23 12.78 -7.61
N ILE A 170 -14.16 13.70 -7.28
CA ILE A 170 -13.80 15.00 -6.70
C ILE A 170 -13.09 14.80 -5.36
N ALA A 171 -13.62 13.93 -4.48
CA ALA A 171 -12.99 13.61 -3.20
C ALA A 171 -11.58 13.04 -3.38
N SER A 172 -11.42 12.05 -4.28
CA SER A 172 -10.13 11.43 -4.52
C SER A 172 -9.10 12.40 -5.11
N GLU A 173 -9.50 13.34 -5.96
CA GLU A 173 -8.60 14.35 -6.52
C GLU A 173 -8.17 15.38 -5.48
N LEU A 174 -9.09 15.81 -4.61
CA LEU A 174 -8.75 16.72 -3.50
C LEU A 174 -7.81 16.05 -2.48
N GLU A 175 -8.00 14.77 -2.18
CA GLU A 175 -7.09 13.98 -1.35
C GLU A 175 -5.67 13.91 -1.94
N LYS A 176 -5.54 13.63 -3.25
CA LYS A 176 -4.23 13.62 -3.93
C LYS A 176 -3.54 14.99 -3.89
N MET A 177 -4.31 16.06 -4.03
CA MET A 177 -3.77 17.43 -3.99
C MET A 177 -3.29 17.80 -2.60
N TRP A 178 -3.96 17.31 -1.56
CA TRP A 178 -3.54 17.52 -0.18
C TRP A 178 -2.23 16.80 0.18
N GLN A 179 -1.87 15.72 -0.52
CA GLN A 179 -0.59 15.03 -0.32
C GLN A 179 0.62 15.81 -0.88
N ILE A 180 0.41 16.91 -1.59
CA ILE A 180 1.49 17.78 -2.08
C ILE A 180 2.04 18.58 -0.90
N SER A 181 3.34 18.41 -0.62
CA SER A 181 4.01 19.01 0.54
C SER A 181 4.26 20.52 0.41
N ASP A 182 4.21 21.05 -0.81
CA ASP A 182 4.40 22.47 -1.11
C ASP A 182 3.05 23.18 -1.24
N GLU A 183 2.84 24.24 -0.45
CA GLU A 183 1.57 24.98 -0.40
C GLU A 183 1.23 25.72 -1.71
N ASP A 184 2.25 26.21 -2.42
CA ASP A 184 2.08 26.92 -3.69
C ASP A 184 1.69 25.93 -4.80
N ASP A 185 2.33 24.75 -4.82
CA ASP A 185 1.97 23.66 -5.73
C ASP A 185 0.58 23.08 -5.42
N ARG A 186 0.22 22.98 -4.12
CA ARG A 186 -1.12 22.57 -3.67
C ARG A 186 -2.18 23.56 -4.16
N ARG A 187 -1.94 24.86 -4.00
CA ARG A 187 -2.82 25.94 -4.51
C ARG A 187 -2.94 25.91 -6.02
N PHE A 188 -1.84 25.68 -6.72
CA PHE A 188 -1.84 25.56 -8.17
C PHE A 188 -2.63 24.34 -8.65
N ALA A 189 -2.49 23.19 -7.98
CA ALA A 189 -3.21 21.96 -8.32
C ALA A 189 -4.73 22.10 -8.12
N VAL A 190 -5.17 22.68 -7.01
CA VAL A 190 -6.60 22.96 -6.75
C VAL A 190 -7.17 23.93 -7.78
N LYS A 191 -6.42 24.99 -8.12
CA LYS A 191 -6.83 25.92 -9.17
C LYS A 191 -6.98 25.23 -10.53
N LYS A 192 -6.02 24.37 -10.88
CA LYS A 192 -6.06 23.59 -12.12
C LYS A 192 -7.25 22.62 -12.15
N LEU A 193 -7.62 22.04 -11.02
CA LEU A 193 -8.79 21.19 -10.87
C LEU A 193 -10.08 21.97 -11.17
N LEU A 194 -10.27 23.10 -10.49
CA LEU A 194 -11.46 23.95 -10.60
C LEU A 194 -11.58 24.61 -11.97
N ALA A 195 -10.45 24.88 -12.65
CA ALA A 195 -10.41 25.36 -14.03
C ALA A 195 -10.72 24.27 -15.08
N GLY A 196 -11.06 23.04 -14.66
CA GLY A 196 -11.53 21.98 -15.56
C GLY A 196 -10.44 21.20 -16.28
N GLY A 197 -9.19 21.18 -15.79
CA GLY A 197 -8.12 20.39 -16.40
C GLY A 197 -7.69 20.87 -17.79
N VAL A 198 -7.96 22.14 -18.13
CA VAL A 198 -7.41 22.73 -19.35
C VAL A 198 -5.90 22.81 -19.21
N SER A 199 -5.22 22.01 -20.03
CA SER A 199 -3.77 22.10 -20.24
C SER A 199 -3.42 23.57 -20.50
N VAL A 200 -2.64 24.17 -19.61
CA VAL A 200 -1.99 25.48 -19.85
C VAL A 200 -0.92 25.24 -20.92
N GLY A 201 -1.39 25.10 -22.15
CA GLY A 201 -0.63 24.72 -23.32
C GLY A 201 -1.29 25.28 -24.56
N SER A 202 -1.36 26.61 -24.66
CA SER A 202 -1.40 27.34 -25.94
C SER A 202 -1.28 28.86 -25.76
N ASN A 203 -0.11 29.37 -26.15
CA ASN A 203 0.16 30.56 -26.95
C ASN A 203 -0.82 31.75 -26.91
N ASN A 204 -0.36 32.81 -26.23
CA ASN A 204 -0.38 34.24 -26.57
C ASN A 204 -1.52 34.83 -27.44
N ARG A 205 -2.16 35.86 -26.83
CA ARG A 205 -2.89 37.04 -27.34
C ARG A 205 -4.42 36.98 -27.32
N ASP A 206 -4.97 38.08 -26.81
CA ASP A 206 -6.36 38.44 -26.54
C ASP A 206 -7.01 37.83 -25.29
N ILE A 207 -6.96 38.59 -24.19
CA ILE A 207 -7.79 38.35 -23.01
C ILE A 207 -8.51 39.67 -22.72
N SER A 208 -9.79 39.72 -23.06
CA SER A 208 -10.74 40.74 -22.65
C SER A 208 -11.06 40.63 -21.16
N ASP A 209 -11.38 41.76 -20.53
CA ASP A 209 -11.63 41.97 -19.10
C ASP A 209 -12.67 41.03 -18.45
N GLN A 210 -13.45 40.26 -19.22
CA GLN A 210 -14.42 39.28 -18.70
C GLN A 210 -13.77 38.02 -18.10
N ASN A 211 -12.54 37.70 -18.47
CA ASN A 211 -11.80 36.56 -17.89
C ASN A 211 -11.11 36.91 -16.57
N GLU A 212 -11.08 38.17 -16.16
CA GLU A 212 -10.39 38.60 -14.95
C GLU A 212 -11.26 38.38 -13.71
N GLU A 213 -12.57 38.69 -13.79
CA GLU A 213 -13.55 38.38 -12.73
C GLU A 213 -13.66 36.86 -12.48
N ASP A 214 -13.79 36.05 -13.54
CA ASP A 214 -13.82 34.58 -13.42
C ASP A 214 -12.51 34.01 -12.82
N ARG A 215 -11.36 34.64 -13.08
CA ARG A 215 -10.07 34.24 -12.50
C ARG A 215 -9.97 34.62 -11.02
N ILE A 216 -10.55 35.74 -10.61
CA ILE A 216 -10.60 36.18 -9.21
C ILE A 216 -11.55 35.27 -8.43
N GLU A 217 -12.75 34.98 -8.94
CA GLU A 217 -13.70 34.07 -8.30
C GLU A 217 -13.14 32.65 -8.16
N LEU A 218 -12.36 32.17 -9.14
CA LEU A 218 -11.69 30.86 -9.05
C LEU A 218 -10.55 30.85 -8.03
N LEU A 219 -9.84 31.96 -7.87
CA LEU A 219 -8.79 32.10 -6.85
C LEU A 219 -9.39 32.13 -5.45
N GLU A 220 -10.45 32.92 -5.26
CA GLU A 220 -11.18 32.98 -3.99
C GLU A 220 -11.79 31.62 -3.62
N LEU A 221 -12.41 30.93 -4.56
CA LEU A 221 -12.95 29.58 -4.31
C LEU A 221 -11.85 28.55 -3.99
N ALA A 222 -10.69 28.64 -4.64
CA ALA A 222 -9.57 27.76 -4.35
C ALA A 222 -9.00 28.01 -2.94
N GLU A 223 -8.92 29.27 -2.51
CA GLU A 223 -8.48 29.64 -1.16
C GLU A 223 -9.49 29.21 -0.09
N GLU A 224 -10.79 29.48 -0.30
CA GLU A 224 -11.87 29.02 0.60
C GLU A 224 -11.89 27.48 0.72
N LEU A 225 -11.67 26.77 -0.38
CA LEU A 225 -11.61 25.31 -0.39
C LEU A 225 -10.39 24.78 0.35
N LEU A 226 -9.22 25.39 0.15
CA LEU A 226 -8.02 25.02 0.89
C LEU A 226 -8.18 25.26 2.38
N GLU A 227 -8.72 26.39 2.80
CA GLU A 227 -8.98 26.68 4.21
C GLU A 227 -9.93 25.66 4.84
N LYS A 228 -10.97 25.24 4.10
CA LYS A 228 -11.90 24.19 4.57
C LYS A 228 -11.23 22.82 4.67
N LEU A 229 -10.36 22.48 3.72
CA LEU A 229 -9.57 21.26 3.79
C LEU A 229 -8.56 21.34 4.93
N ASP A 230 -7.83 22.46 5.09
CA ASP A 230 -6.92 22.70 6.20
C ASP A 230 -7.65 22.46 7.54
N ASN A 231 -8.85 23.03 7.74
CA ASN A 231 -9.65 22.77 8.96
C ASN A 231 -10.01 21.28 9.15
N ILE A 232 -10.38 20.56 8.08
CA ILE A 232 -10.69 19.12 8.15
C ILE A 232 -9.45 18.29 8.50
N PHE A 233 -8.26 18.73 8.07
CA PHE A 233 -7.00 18.04 8.27
C PHE A 233 -6.26 18.46 9.55
N GLU A 234 -6.48 19.68 10.06
CA GLU A 234 -5.92 20.24 11.30
C GLU A 234 -6.76 19.91 12.54
N GLU A 235 -8.10 19.76 12.45
CA GLU A 235 -8.94 19.35 13.60
C GLU A 235 -8.69 17.90 14.07
N GLN A 236 -7.79 17.16 13.42
CA GLN A 236 -7.49 15.75 13.70
C GLN A 236 -6.00 15.45 13.95
N GLU A 237 -5.16 16.47 14.14
CA GLU A 237 -3.82 16.37 14.78
C GLU A 237 -3.90 16.67 16.28
#